data_AF-A0A668VS63-F1
#
_entry.id   AF-A0A668VS63-F1
#
_cell.length_a   1.000
_cell.length_b   1.000
_cell.length_c   1.000
_cell.angle_alpha   90.00
_cell.angle_beta   90.00
_cell.angle_gamma   90.00
#
_symmetry.space_group_name_H-M   'P 1'
#
loop_
_entity.id
_entity.type
_entity.pdbx_description
1 polymer ?
#
loop_
_entity_poly.entity_id
_entity_poly.type
_entity_poly.pdbx_seq_one_letter_code
_entity_poly.pdbx_strand_id
1 'polypeptide(L)'
;MASLWYCVAVLGLVAGVSVNADMKLDCKGGFVTLVWTDGRSQMDTSLLRLGSCFPTSLTDREAVFTVDFNDCNFRRLVTGKRLIYSNDLTYITPPNSVIPSYIDLIVCEYERPRDWYPLVYEPVFSTYGLEELVFHIGLMNADFSGPAESTRFPLGSIIAIMASVEQQTHQPLLLLIDECVAATTPELQPESALYPLITNKGCLVDSKKSRSKFEPRQKTSEIRLSLQAFKFAVGGEVFIHCSLVAWDPNSLGNTKKACHYIKDYGWELIDDPTHSSLCDCCESSCKARKTRDLVAGKHGAVQNVVLGPLTITD
;
A
#
# COMPACT_ATOMS: atom_id res chain seq x y z
N MET A 1 -28.63 12.22 -27.54
CA MET A 1 -29.58 12.23 -26.40
C MET A 1 -28.78 12.57 -25.16
N ALA A 2 -28.89 13.82 -24.69
CA ALA A 2 -28.19 14.31 -23.51
C ALA A 2 -29.00 13.94 -22.26
N SER A 3 -28.40 13.19 -21.33
CA SER A 3 -29.02 12.87 -20.04
C SER A 3 -28.47 13.83 -18.99
N LEU A 4 -29.36 14.64 -18.42
CA LEU A 4 -29.07 15.59 -17.34
C LEU A 4 -28.72 14.83 -16.05
N TRP A 5 -27.67 15.30 -15.36
CA TRP A 5 -27.26 14.85 -14.03
C TRP A 5 -27.91 15.76 -12.97
N TYR A 6 -28.59 15.20 -11.98
CA TYR A 6 -29.10 15.91 -10.82
C TYR A 6 -28.25 15.58 -9.59
N CYS A 7 -27.61 16.59 -8.99
CA CYS A 7 -27.03 16.51 -7.65
C CYS A 7 -28.13 16.79 -6.62
N VAL A 8 -28.28 15.91 -5.63
CA VAL A 8 -29.10 16.16 -4.44
C VAL A 8 -28.17 16.49 -3.28
N ALA A 9 -28.22 17.74 -2.82
CA ALA A 9 -27.50 18.19 -1.63
C ALA A 9 -28.38 17.95 -0.39
N VAL A 10 -27.88 17.17 0.57
CA VAL A 10 -28.50 17.02 1.89
C VAL A 10 -27.71 17.87 2.89
N LEU A 11 -28.34 18.92 3.39
CA LEU A 11 -27.80 19.85 4.39
C LEU A 11 -27.97 19.27 5.80
N GLY A 12 -26.86 18.95 6.45
CA GLY A 12 -26.78 18.74 7.90
C GLY A 12 -26.06 19.91 8.56
N LEU A 13 -26.73 20.63 9.46
CA LEU A 13 -26.16 21.72 10.25
C LEU A 13 -25.46 21.18 11.49
N VAL A 14 -24.16 21.41 11.62
CA VAL A 14 -23.43 21.36 12.90
C VAL A 14 -22.77 22.71 13.09
N ALA A 15 -23.13 23.39 14.19
CA ALA A 15 -22.59 24.69 14.55
C ALA A 15 -21.14 24.55 15.04
N GLY A 16 -20.18 24.95 14.20
CA GLY A 16 -18.79 25.18 14.55
C GLY A 16 -18.46 26.68 14.48
N VAL A 17 -17.56 27.14 15.33
CA VAL A 17 -17.07 28.53 15.36
C VAL A 17 -16.64 28.95 13.95
N SER A 18 -17.36 29.90 13.37
CA SER A 18 -17.26 30.26 11.95
C SER A 18 -16.00 31.09 11.69
N VAL A 19 -14.97 30.46 11.13
CA VAL A 19 -14.00 31.17 10.29
C VAL A 19 -14.79 31.67 9.08
N ASN A 20 -14.89 32.99 8.90
CA ASN A 20 -15.70 33.60 7.84
C ASN A 20 -14.96 33.57 6.50
N ALA A 21 -14.70 32.36 6.02
CA ALA A 21 -14.01 32.07 4.78
C ALA A 21 -14.96 31.36 3.80
N ASP A 22 -14.84 31.68 2.51
CA ASP A 22 -15.56 31.00 1.43
C ASP A 22 -14.61 30.04 0.72
N MET A 23 -15.10 28.86 0.36
CA MET A 23 -14.30 27.81 -0.27
C MET A 23 -15.02 27.25 -1.49
N LYS A 24 -14.35 27.31 -2.65
CA LYS A 24 -14.85 26.78 -3.92
C LYS A 24 -13.95 25.65 -4.40
N LEU A 25 -14.56 24.48 -4.63
CA LEU A 25 -13.89 23.26 -5.03
C LEU A 25 -14.37 22.81 -6.42
N ASP A 26 -13.44 22.63 -7.37
CA ASP A 26 -13.69 22.02 -8.68
C ASP A 26 -12.76 20.82 -8.88
N CYS A 27 -13.36 19.65 -9.13
CA CYS A 27 -12.65 18.40 -9.31
C CYS A 27 -12.78 17.96 -10.79
N LYS A 28 -11.75 18.15 -11.61
CA LYS A 28 -11.81 17.81 -13.05
C LYS A 28 -10.50 17.23 -13.57
N GLY A 29 -10.61 16.18 -14.40
CA GLY A 29 -9.51 15.72 -15.26
C GLY A 29 -8.24 15.26 -14.55
N GLY A 30 -8.34 14.77 -13.30
CA GLY A 30 -7.19 14.35 -12.51
C GLY A 30 -6.59 15.42 -11.59
N PHE A 31 -7.17 16.62 -11.59
CA PHE A 31 -6.73 17.75 -10.75
C PHE A 31 -7.87 18.25 -9.86
N VAL A 32 -7.46 18.90 -8.78
CA VAL A 32 -8.33 19.71 -7.93
C VAL A 32 -7.94 21.19 -8.03
N THR A 33 -8.96 22.03 -8.23
CA THR A 33 -8.85 23.47 -8.11
C THR A 33 -9.62 23.92 -6.88
N LEU A 34 -8.91 24.42 -5.87
CA LEU A 34 -9.46 24.97 -4.64
C LEU A 34 -9.20 26.47 -4.59
N VAL A 35 -10.25 27.27 -4.44
CA VAL A 35 -10.13 28.71 -4.16
C VAL A 35 -10.64 28.94 -2.74
N TRP A 36 -9.76 29.42 -1.88
CA TRP A 36 -10.08 29.80 -0.52
C TRP A 36 -10.01 31.32 -0.37
N THR A 37 -11.05 31.94 0.17
CA THR A 37 -11.17 33.40 0.29
C THR A 37 -11.42 33.80 1.74
N ASP A 38 -10.51 34.61 2.31
CA ASP A 38 -10.70 35.27 3.60
C ASP A 38 -11.64 36.47 3.46
N GLY A 39 -12.84 36.35 4.02
CA GLY A 39 -13.81 37.45 4.02
C GLY A 39 -13.40 38.66 4.88
N ARG A 40 -12.40 38.55 5.75
CA ARG A 40 -11.97 39.61 6.69
C ARG A 40 -10.57 40.16 6.44
N SER A 41 -9.76 39.51 5.61
CA SER A 41 -8.37 39.89 5.29
C SER A 41 -7.47 39.99 6.54
N GLN A 42 -7.69 39.10 7.49
CA GLN A 42 -6.94 39.02 8.75
C GLN A 42 -6.00 37.82 8.78
N MET A 43 -6.21 36.85 7.88
CA MET A 43 -5.38 35.66 7.76
C MET A 43 -4.31 35.87 6.70
N ASP A 44 -3.07 35.54 7.05
CA ASP A 44 -2.00 35.38 6.07
C ASP A 44 -2.25 34.10 5.25
N THR A 45 -2.73 34.28 4.02
CA THR A 45 -3.08 33.22 3.07
C THR A 45 -1.89 32.30 2.73
N SER A 46 -0.65 32.78 2.91
CA SER A 46 0.57 31.99 2.67
C SER A 46 0.77 30.84 3.67
N LEU A 47 0.03 30.85 4.78
CA LEU A 47 0.09 29.83 5.83
C LEU A 47 -0.85 28.63 5.58
N LEU A 48 -1.67 28.69 4.52
CA LEU A 48 -2.52 27.57 4.12
C LEU A 48 -1.71 26.47 3.43
N ARG A 49 -2.03 25.22 3.74
CA ARG A 49 -1.46 24.03 3.09
C ARG A 49 -2.58 23.10 2.68
N LEU A 50 -2.52 22.59 1.45
CA LEU A 50 -3.37 21.48 1.01
C LEU A 50 -2.50 20.23 1.00
N GLY A 51 -2.64 19.40 2.04
CA GLY A 51 -1.67 18.34 2.35
C GLY A 51 -0.27 18.92 2.56
N SER A 52 0.68 18.56 1.68
CA SER A 52 2.06 19.09 1.73
C SER A 52 2.32 20.29 0.82
N CYS A 53 1.33 20.78 0.06
CA CYS A 53 1.55 21.82 -0.94
C CYS A 53 1.21 23.22 -0.48
N PHE A 54 1.97 24.16 -1.04
CA PHE A 54 1.75 25.59 -0.91
C PHE A 54 0.70 26.06 -1.93
N PRO A 55 0.03 27.19 -1.69
CA PRO A 55 -0.88 27.77 -2.68
C PRO A 55 -0.12 28.13 -3.96
N THR A 56 -0.70 27.74 -5.10
CA THR A 56 -0.18 28.06 -6.44
C THR A 56 -0.28 29.54 -6.80
N SER A 57 -1.28 30.23 -6.26
CA SER A 57 -1.43 31.69 -6.38
C SER A 57 -1.95 32.27 -5.08
N LEU A 58 -1.47 33.47 -4.75
CA LEU A 58 -1.74 34.15 -3.49
C LEU A 58 -2.11 35.62 -3.73
N THR A 59 -3.10 36.08 -2.99
CA THR A 59 -3.38 37.50 -2.76
C THR A 59 -3.59 37.73 -1.26
N ASP A 60 -3.74 38.98 -0.83
CA ASP A 60 -4.02 39.35 0.57
C ASP A 60 -5.33 38.75 1.11
N ARG A 61 -6.18 38.19 0.24
CA ARG A 61 -7.48 37.62 0.60
C ARG A 61 -7.73 36.23 0.06
N GLU A 62 -6.98 35.79 -0.96
CA GLU A 62 -7.26 34.53 -1.65
C GLU A 62 -6.03 33.64 -1.73
N ALA A 63 -6.23 32.35 -1.47
CA ALA A 63 -5.29 31.30 -1.75
C ALA A 63 -5.90 30.35 -2.78
N VAL A 64 -5.18 30.12 -3.88
CA VAL A 64 -5.60 29.20 -4.93
C VAL A 64 -4.66 28.01 -4.98
N PHE A 65 -5.23 26.81 -5.01
CA PHE A 65 -4.52 25.56 -5.23
C PHE A 65 -5.01 24.94 -6.53
N THR A 66 -4.10 24.71 -7.46
CA THR A 66 -4.33 23.87 -8.64
C THR A 66 -3.35 22.71 -8.55
N VAL A 67 -3.86 21.55 -8.17
CA VAL A 67 -3.03 20.44 -7.70
C VAL A 67 -3.46 19.14 -8.39
N ASP A 68 -2.51 18.37 -8.89
CA ASP A 68 -2.76 17.02 -9.38
C ASP A 68 -3.03 16.09 -8.20
N PHE A 69 -3.95 15.13 -8.34
CA PHE A 69 -4.24 14.20 -7.25
C PHE A 69 -3.09 13.24 -6.90
N ASN A 70 -2.03 13.17 -7.72
CA ASN A 70 -0.82 12.43 -7.38
C ASN A 70 0.14 13.27 -6.52
N ASP A 71 0.01 14.59 -6.56
CA ASP A 71 0.84 15.49 -5.76
C ASP A 71 0.30 15.68 -4.33
N CYS A 72 1.07 16.38 -3.50
CA CYS A 72 0.60 16.96 -2.24
C CYS A 72 0.09 15.95 -1.19
N ASN A 73 0.41 14.67 -1.34
CA ASN A 73 -0.03 13.56 -0.49
C ASN A 73 -1.56 13.37 -0.44
N PHE A 74 -2.23 13.52 -1.59
CA PHE A 74 -3.64 13.15 -1.71
C PHE A 74 -3.86 11.66 -1.39
N ARG A 75 -4.76 11.40 -0.44
CA ARG A 75 -5.19 10.05 -0.09
C ARG A 75 -6.17 9.57 -1.17
N ARG A 76 -5.79 8.51 -1.88
CA ARG A 76 -6.65 7.85 -2.87
C ARG A 76 -7.26 6.58 -2.30
N LEU A 77 -8.58 6.50 -2.30
CA LEU A 77 -9.35 5.34 -1.89
C LEU A 77 -10.13 4.78 -3.08
N VAL A 78 -9.98 3.48 -3.34
CA VAL A 78 -10.73 2.78 -4.39
C VAL A 78 -11.77 1.90 -3.73
N THR A 79 -13.04 2.22 -3.93
CA THR A 79 -14.17 1.48 -3.33
C THR A 79 -15.06 0.92 -4.43
N GLY A 80 -14.80 -0.32 -4.85
CA GLY A 80 -15.60 -1.03 -5.85
C GLY A 80 -15.67 -0.32 -7.22
N LYS A 81 -16.68 0.51 -7.45
CA LYS A 81 -16.89 1.31 -8.67
C LYS A 81 -16.55 2.79 -8.51
N ARG A 82 -16.03 3.21 -7.36
CA ARG A 82 -15.74 4.60 -7.07
C ARG A 82 -14.27 4.83 -6.77
N LEU A 83 -13.76 5.98 -7.18
CA LEU A 83 -12.41 6.46 -6.97
C LEU A 83 -12.50 7.78 -6.20
N ILE A 84 -11.98 7.79 -4.99
CA ILE A 84 -12.09 8.93 -4.07
C ILE A 84 -10.70 9.47 -3.80
N TYR A 85 -10.51 10.76 -4.02
CA TYR A 85 -9.30 11.50 -3.67
C TYR A 85 -9.62 12.45 -2.53
N SER A 86 -8.79 12.46 -1.49
CA SER A 86 -9.02 13.30 -0.32
C SER A 86 -7.73 13.86 0.26
N ASN A 87 -7.79 15.05 0.84
CA ASN A 87 -6.65 15.68 1.50
C ASN A 87 -7.13 16.72 2.52
N ASP A 88 -6.23 17.11 3.42
CA ASP A 88 -6.51 18.04 4.50
C ASP A 88 -6.04 19.45 4.11
N LEU A 89 -6.95 20.43 4.06
CA LEU A 89 -6.61 21.84 3.99
C LEU A 89 -6.35 22.34 5.40
N THR A 90 -5.12 22.76 5.68
CA THR A 90 -4.67 23.16 7.01
C THR A 90 -4.22 24.62 7.03
N TYR A 91 -4.67 25.37 8.02
CA TYR A 91 -4.11 26.68 8.34
C TYR A 91 -3.11 26.57 9.49
N ILE A 92 -1.82 26.79 9.19
CA ILE A 92 -0.74 26.65 10.19
C ILE A 92 -0.52 27.99 10.89
N THR A 93 -0.78 28.04 12.19
CA THR A 93 -0.65 29.29 12.97
C THR A 93 0.71 29.38 13.67
N PRO A 94 1.40 30.54 13.60
CA PRO A 94 2.66 30.74 14.31
C PRO A 94 2.47 30.68 15.84
N PRO A 95 3.54 30.38 16.61
CA PRO A 95 3.51 30.49 18.06
C PRO A 95 3.08 31.91 18.46
N ASN A 96 2.04 32.03 19.30
CA ASN A 96 1.43 33.27 19.78
C ASN A 96 0.46 33.99 18.82
N SER A 97 -0.02 33.34 17.76
CA SER A 97 -1.13 33.88 16.96
C SER A 97 -2.45 33.85 17.73
N VAL A 98 -3.26 34.90 17.57
CA VAL A 98 -4.64 34.97 18.12
C VAL A 98 -5.60 34.09 17.30
N ILE A 99 -5.24 33.75 16.07
CA ILE A 99 -6.04 32.92 15.17
C ILE A 99 -5.72 31.44 15.45
N PRO A 100 -6.72 30.57 15.68
CA PRO A 100 -6.50 29.14 15.88
C PRO A 100 -6.19 28.44 14.55
N SER A 101 -5.41 27.37 14.61
CA SER A 101 -5.28 26.46 13.47
C SER A 101 -6.60 25.74 13.23
N TYR A 102 -6.91 25.45 11.97
CA TYR A 102 -8.08 24.65 11.61
C TYR A 102 -7.75 23.76 10.40
N ILE A 103 -8.53 22.70 10.26
CA ILE A 103 -8.37 21.66 9.25
C ILE A 103 -9.73 21.39 8.60
N ASP A 104 -9.78 21.43 7.27
CA ASP A 104 -10.95 21.04 6.48
C ASP A 104 -10.62 19.87 5.55
N LEU A 105 -11.51 18.88 5.48
CA LEU A 105 -11.33 17.71 4.62
C LEU A 105 -11.87 18.00 3.21
N ILE A 106 -11.00 17.93 2.22
CA ILE A 106 -11.33 18.07 0.80
C ILE A 106 -11.51 16.69 0.20
N VAL A 107 -12.62 16.48 -0.54
CA VAL A 107 -12.94 15.19 -1.16
C VAL A 107 -13.43 15.38 -2.60
N CYS A 108 -12.81 14.65 -3.53
CA CYS A 108 -13.24 14.53 -4.92
C CYS A 108 -13.58 13.06 -5.22
N GLU A 109 -14.80 12.80 -5.68
CA GLU A 109 -15.29 11.44 -5.96
C GLU A 109 -15.60 11.26 -7.45
N TYR A 110 -15.13 10.15 -8.01
CA TYR A 110 -15.29 9.78 -9.42
C TYR A 110 -15.85 8.36 -9.57
N GLU A 111 -16.61 8.13 -10.65
CA GLU A 111 -16.90 6.77 -11.10
C GLU A 111 -15.65 6.17 -11.75
N ARG A 112 -15.31 4.94 -11.38
CA ARG A 112 -14.15 4.21 -11.90
C ARG A 112 -14.41 3.77 -13.35
N PRO A 113 -13.57 4.18 -14.32
CA PRO A 113 -13.67 3.69 -15.70
C PRO A 113 -13.51 2.16 -15.76
N ARG A 114 -14.14 1.49 -16.75
CA ARG A 114 -14.08 0.02 -16.87
C ARG A 114 -12.67 -0.50 -17.17
N ASP A 115 -11.91 0.29 -17.90
CA ASP A 115 -10.54 -0.01 -18.32
C ASP A 115 -9.52 0.63 -17.36
N TRP A 116 -10.00 1.15 -16.21
CA TRP A 116 -9.15 1.75 -15.21
C TRP A 116 -8.45 0.67 -14.41
N TYR A 117 -7.14 0.64 -14.53
CA TYR A 117 -6.26 -0.11 -13.67
C TYR A 117 -5.67 0.85 -12.61
N PRO A 118 -5.52 0.38 -11.36
CA PRO A 118 -4.78 1.12 -10.37
C PRO A 118 -3.31 1.30 -10.83
N LEU A 119 -2.96 2.50 -11.28
CA LEU A 119 -1.58 3.00 -11.19
C LEU A 119 -1.32 3.28 -9.71
N VAL A 120 -1.03 2.26 -8.92
CA VAL A 120 -0.94 2.29 -7.45
C VAL A 120 0.46 1.77 -7.10
N TYR A 121 1.43 2.53 -6.57
CA TYR A 121 1.47 3.77 -5.79
C TYR A 121 2.65 4.65 -6.27
N GLU A 122 2.52 5.98 -6.28
CA GLU A 122 3.70 6.86 -6.16
C GLU A 122 4.18 6.79 -4.70
N PRO A 123 5.40 6.29 -4.43
CA PRO A 123 5.95 6.31 -3.09
C PRO A 123 6.28 7.77 -2.73
N VAL A 124 5.86 8.16 -1.53
CA VAL A 124 6.33 9.40 -0.91
C VAL A 124 7.87 9.41 -0.95
N PHE A 125 8.44 10.34 -1.71
CA PHE A 125 9.88 10.55 -1.81
C PHE A 125 10.45 10.95 -0.44
N SER A 126 11.00 9.99 0.29
CA SER A 126 12.07 10.27 1.26
C SER A 126 13.39 9.85 0.62
N THR A 127 14.11 10.83 0.10
CA THR A 127 15.38 10.64 -0.60
C THR A 127 16.48 10.25 0.39
N TYR A 128 16.81 8.95 0.46
CA TYR A 128 18.10 8.48 0.96
C TYR A 128 18.66 7.43 0.00
N GLY A 129 19.72 7.81 -0.71
CA GLY A 129 20.23 7.08 -1.88
C GLY A 129 20.66 5.63 -1.64
N LEU A 130 20.12 4.75 -2.49
CA LEU A 130 20.80 3.88 -3.45
C LEU A 130 19.72 3.40 -4.44
N GLU A 131 19.86 3.77 -5.72
CA GLU A 131 19.15 3.25 -6.92
C GLU A 131 17.70 2.74 -6.70
N GLU A 132 16.73 3.56 -7.10
CA GLU A 132 15.29 3.50 -6.77
C GLU A 132 14.57 2.23 -7.31
N LEU A 133 14.54 1.17 -6.50
CA LEU A 133 13.75 -0.03 -6.76
C LEU A 133 12.28 0.20 -6.38
N VAL A 134 11.38 0.07 -7.36
CA VAL A 134 9.93 0.19 -7.13
C VAL A 134 9.34 -1.20 -6.91
N PHE A 135 8.77 -1.43 -5.72
CA PHE A 135 8.11 -2.69 -5.35
C PHE A 135 6.60 -2.58 -5.54
N HIS A 136 6.02 -3.61 -6.13
CA HIS A 136 4.59 -3.78 -6.35
C HIS A 136 4.11 -5.02 -5.62
N ILE A 137 2.90 -4.96 -5.05
CA ILE A 137 2.20 -6.13 -4.52
C ILE A 137 0.71 -5.97 -4.77
N GLY A 138 0.03 -7.05 -5.17
CA GLY A 138 -1.39 -6.99 -5.50
C GLY A 138 -2.11 -8.32 -5.41
N LEU A 139 -3.43 -8.24 -5.28
CA LEU A 139 -4.34 -9.36 -5.42
C LEU A 139 -4.56 -9.66 -6.91
N MET A 140 -4.52 -10.93 -7.26
CA MET A 140 -4.63 -11.43 -8.63
C MET A 140 -5.83 -12.34 -8.78
N ASN A 141 -6.27 -12.56 -10.01
CA ASN A 141 -7.12 -13.70 -10.34
C ASN A 141 -6.41 -15.01 -9.98
N ALA A 142 -7.17 -16.08 -9.70
CA ALA A 142 -6.63 -17.36 -9.26
C ALA A 142 -5.62 -17.99 -10.24
N ASP A 143 -5.68 -17.61 -11.51
CA ASP A 143 -4.78 -18.03 -12.59
C ASP A 143 -3.63 -17.04 -12.87
N PHE A 144 -3.52 -15.96 -12.10
CA PHE A 144 -2.57 -14.85 -12.29
C PHE A 144 -2.66 -14.17 -13.67
N SER A 145 -3.81 -14.26 -14.36
CA SER A 145 -4.06 -13.60 -15.65
C SER A 145 -4.08 -12.07 -15.57
N GLY A 146 -4.36 -11.54 -14.37
CA GLY A 146 -4.43 -10.11 -14.11
C GLY A 146 -4.87 -9.81 -12.66
N PRO A 147 -5.08 -8.53 -12.33
CA PRO A 147 -5.53 -8.11 -11.00
C PRO A 147 -6.90 -8.70 -10.64
N ALA A 148 -7.10 -8.98 -9.36
CA ALA A 148 -8.38 -9.45 -8.86
C ALA A 148 -9.46 -8.37 -8.97
N GLU A 149 -10.64 -8.72 -9.47
CA GLU A 149 -11.79 -7.81 -9.53
C GLU A 149 -12.52 -7.67 -8.17
N SER A 150 -12.25 -8.58 -7.24
CA SER A 150 -12.88 -8.68 -5.93
C SER A 150 -11.85 -8.83 -4.82
N THR A 151 -12.11 -8.20 -3.68
CA THR A 151 -11.36 -8.39 -2.43
C THR A 151 -12.09 -9.30 -1.44
N ARG A 152 -13.15 -9.99 -1.90
CA ARG A 152 -13.95 -10.92 -1.10
C ARG A 152 -13.66 -12.35 -1.50
N PHE A 153 -13.30 -13.18 -0.53
CA PHE A 153 -12.86 -14.55 -0.74
C PHE A 153 -13.64 -15.51 0.17
N PRO A 154 -14.39 -16.47 -0.39
CA PRO A 154 -15.00 -17.54 0.40
C PRO A 154 -13.95 -18.33 1.18
N LEU A 155 -14.29 -18.77 2.38
CA LEU A 155 -13.40 -19.57 3.21
C LEU A 155 -12.92 -20.82 2.45
N GLY A 156 -11.62 -21.07 2.47
CA GLY A 156 -10.99 -22.18 1.74
C GLY A 156 -10.75 -21.94 0.25
N SER A 157 -11.23 -20.84 -0.34
CA SER A 157 -10.86 -20.42 -1.70
C SER A 157 -9.40 -19.94 -1.77
N ILE A 158 -8.90 -19.64 -2.98
CA ILE A 158 -7.54 -19.14 -3.18
C ILE A 158 -7.54 -17.62 -3.30
N ILE A 159 -6.70 -16.97 -2.50
CA ILE A 159 -6.27 -15.59 -2.58
C ILE A 159 -4.94 -15.59 -3.31
N ALA A 160 -4.95 -15.26 -4.61
CA ALA A 160 -3.73 -15.14 -5.38
C ALA A 160 -3.08 -13.77 -5.11
N ILE A 161 -1.81 -13.78 -4.71
CA ILE A 161 -1.01 -12.59 -4.41
C ILE A 161 0.22 -12.61 -5.30
N MET A 162 0.52 -11.51 -5.96
CA MET A 162 1.75 -11.33 -6.73
C MET A 162 2.50 -10.12 -6.18
N ALA A 163 3.82 -10.26 -6.06
CA ALA A 163 4.72 -9.13 -5.85
C ALA A 163 5.74 -9.07 -6.99
N SER A 164 6.15 -7.86 -7.37
CA SER A 164 7.20 -7.63 -8.36
C SER A 164 8.07 -6.43 -8.00
N VAL A 165 9.32 -6.40 -8.48
CA VAL A 165 10.21 -5.24 -8.36
C VAL A 165 10.61 -4.77 -9.76
N GLU A 166 10.48 -3.48 -10.02
CA GLU A 166 10.98 -2.87 -11.25
C GLU A 166 12.51 -2.78 -11.19
N GLN A 167 13.15 -3.47 -12.13
CA GLN A 167 14.60 -3.61 -12.14
C GLN A 167 15.31 -2.49 -12.91
N GLN A 168 14.60 -1.60 -13.62
CA GLN A 168 15.15 -0.56 -14.52
C GLN A 168 16.55 -0.91 -15.10
N THR A 169 17.58 -0.09 -14.87
CA THR A 169 18.98 -0.31 -15.28
C THR A 169 19.81 -1.08 -14.25
N HIS A 170 19.18 -1.61 -13.20
CA HIS A 170 19.84 -2.34 -12.14
C HIS A 170 20.20 -3.77 -12.59
N GLN A 171 21.25 -4.34 -11.99
CA GLN A 171 21.60 -5.75 -12.14
C GLN A 171 20.41 -6.67 -11.77
N PRO A 172 20.29 -7.89 -12.34
CA PRO A 172 19.17 -8.79 -12.07
C PRO A 172 18.97 -9.01 -10.57
N LEU A 173 17.74 -8.81 -10.10
CA LEU A 173 17.36 -8.99 -8.69
C LEU A 173 16.46 -10.20 -8.52
N LEU A 174 16.56 -10.84 -7.35
CA LEU A 174 15.64 -11.84 -6.86
C LEU A 174 14.68 -11.19 -5.86
N LEU A 175 13.38 -11.23 -6.15
CA LEU A 175 12.34 -10.78 -5.23
C LEU A 175 11.90 -11.92 -4.32
N LEU A 176 11.90 -11.63 -3.02
CA LEU A 176 11.49 -12.53 -1.95
C LEU A 176 10.46 -11.85 -1.05
N ILE A 177 9.68 -12.67 -0.35
CA ILE A 177 8.80 -12.23 0.74
C ILE A 177 9.40 -12.79 2.02
N ASP A 178 9.99 -11.94 2.86
CA ASP A 178 10.71 -12.36 4.07
C ASP A 178 9.72 -12.76 5.18
N GLU A 179 8.71 -11.93 5.40
CA GLU A 179 7.68 -12.11 6.42
C GLU A 179 6.33 -11.57 5.95
N CYS A 180 5.24 -12.23 6.35
CA CYS A 180 3.88 -11.72 6.20
C CYS A 180 3.00 -12.14 7.38
N VAL A 181 2.19 -11.22 7.87
CA VAL A 181 1.16 -11.45 8.89
C VAL A 181 -0.16 -10.85 8.46
N ALA A 182 -1.27 -11.53 8.73
CA ALA A 182 -2.60 -10.95 8.58
C ALA A 182 -3.07 -10.35 9.91
N ALA A 183 -3.73 -9.19 9.83
CA ALA A 183 -4.27 -8.44 10.96
C ALA A 183 -5.63 -7.83 10.59
N THR A 184 -6.37 -7.31 11.56
CA THR A 184 -7.67 -6.63 11.34
C THR A 184 -7.53 -5.11 11.16
N THR A 185 -6.30 -4.59 11.15
CA THR A 185 -6.01 -3.16 11.08
C THR A 185 -4.98 -2.86 9.99
N PRO A 186 -5.06 -1.70 9.34
CA PRO A 186 -4.09 -1.27 8.33
C PRO A 186 -2.73 -0.88 8.94
N GLU A 187 -2.67 -0.64 10.26
CA GLU A 187 -1.45 -0.37 11.01
C GLU A 187 -1.33 -1.40 12.15
N LEU A 188 -0.15 -1.95 12.39
CA LEU A 188 0.08 -2.94 13.44
C LEU A 188 0.29 -2.25 14.79
N GLN A 189 -0.48 -2.66 15.78
CA GLN A 189 -0.33 -2.25 17.18
C GLN A 189 0.17 -3.43 18.02
N PRO A 190 0.83 -3.20 19.18
CA PRO A 190 1.32 -4.27 20.05
C PRO A 190 0.26 -5.32 20.44
N GLU A 191 -1.00 -4.90 20.53
CA GLU A 191 -2.17 -5.70 20.89
C GLU A 191 -2.94 -6.28 19.69
N SER A 192 -2.50 -6.01 18.46
CA SER A 192 -3.16 -6.52 17.25
C SER A 192 -3.20 -8.06 17.27
N ALA A 193 -4.36 -8.63 16.98
CA ALA A 193 -4.45 -10.06 16.70
C ALA A 193 -3.75 -10.35 15.36
N LEU A 194 -2.76 -11.23 15.36
CA LEU A 194 -1.97 -11.56 14.18
C LEU A 194 -2.15 -13.02 13.78
N TYR A 195 -2.29 -13.26 12.48
CA TYR A 195 -2.24 -14.58 11.89
C TYR A 195 -0.97 -14.70 11.03
N PRO A 196 0.01 -15.53 11.43
CA PRO A 196 1.27 -15.64 10.71
C PRO A 196 1.10 -16.41 9.40
N LEU A 197 1.52 -15.80 8.28
CA LEU A 197 1.46 -16.40 6.95
C LEU A 197 2.84 -16.88 6.52
N ILE A 198 3.80 -15.96 6.50
CA ILE A 198 5.20 -16.20 6.15
C ILE A 198 6.05 -15.69 7.32
N THR A 199 6.96 -16.50 7.81
CA THR A 199 7.86 -16.15 8.91
C THR A 199 9.25 -16.67 8.64
N ASN A 200 10.21 -16.37 9.53
CA ASN A 200 11.52 -17.01 9.55
C ASN A 200 12.26 -16.88 8.20
N LYS A 201 12.12 -15.71 7.58
CA LYS A 201 12.82 -15.29 6.35
C LYS A 201 12.45 -16.14 5.14
N GLY A 202 11.17 -16.11 4.77
CA GLY A 202 10.62 -16.76 3.59
C GLY A 202 10.06 -18.17 3.81
N CYS A 203 9.78 -18.59 5.04
CA CYS A 203 9.08 -19.85 5.32
C CYS A 203 7.56 -19.61 5.36
N LEU A 204 6.82 -20.08 4.35
CA LEU A 204 5.35 -20.01 4.29
C LEU A 204 4.73 -20.98 5.30
N VAL A 205 4.69 -20.61 6.58
CA VAL A 205 4.19 -21.48 7.66
C VAL A 205 2.71 -21.85 7.52
N ASP A 206 1.93 -21.04 6.82
CA ASP A 206 0.52 -21.35 6.55
C ASP A 206 0.34 -22.65 5.74
N SER A 207 1.27 -22.95 4.83
CA SER A 207 1.26 -24.19 4.01
C SER A 207 1.31 -25.49 4.83
N LYS A 208 1.72 -25.44 6.10
CA LYS A 208 1.65 -26.60 7.02
C LYS A 208 0.22 -26.97 7.40
N LYS A 209 -0.72 -26.02 7.30
CA LYS A 209 -2.10 -26.14 7.80
C LYS A 209 -3.14 -25.98 6.69
N SER A 210 -2.73 -25.55 5.51
CA SER A 210 -3.61 -25.17 4.42
C SER A 210 -3.05 -25.64 3.07
N ARG A 211 -3.75 -25.32 1.98
CA ARG A 211 -3.26 -25.54 0.60
C ARG A 211 -2.44 -24.35 0.07
N SER A 212 -1.96 -23.48 0.96
CA SER A 212 -1.15 -22.34 0.56
C SER A 212 0.21 -22.78 0.02
N LYS A 213 0.66 -22.13 -1.05
CA LYS A 213 1.94 -22.43 -1.68
C LYS A 213 2.46 -21.22 -2.44
N PHE A 214 3.78 -21.14 -2.59
CA PHE A 214 4.37 -20.28 -3.62
C PHE A 214 4.19 -20.96 -4.98
N GLU A 215 3.97 -20.17 -6.03
CA GLU A 215 3.94 -20.69 -7.40
C GLU A 215 5.35 -20.71 -8.02
N PRO A 216 5.59 -21.60 -9.01
CA PRO A 216 6.86 -21.65 -9.73
C PRO A 216 7.23 -20.29 -10.33
N ARG A 217 8.45 -19.85 -10.05
CA ARG A 217 8.94 -18.53 -10.46
C ARG A 217 9.06 -18.44 -11.98
N GLN A 218 8.44 -17.40 -12.55
CA GLN A 218 8.53 -17.10 -13.99
C GLN A 218 9.61 -16.04 -14.29
N LYS A 219 9.82 -15.08 -13.37
CA LYS A 219 10.81 -14.00 -13.46
C LYS A 219 11.47 -13.80 -12.11
N THR A 220 12.78 -13.51 -12.08
CA THR A 220 13.51 -13.30 -10.81
C THR A 220 12.97 -12.09 -10.03
N SER A 221 12.51 -11.04 -10.72
CA SER A 221 11.85 -9.86 -10.15
C SER A 221 10.49 -10.10 -9.55
N GLU A 222 9.89 -11.28 -9.71
CA GLU A 222 8.48 -11.53 -9.39
C GLU A 222 8.34 -12.77 -8.51
N ILE A 223 7.44 -12.70 -7.53
CA ILE A 223 7.08 -13.84 -6.69
C ILE A 223 5.56 -13.92 -6.56
N ARG A 224 5.04 -15.14 -6.65
CA ARG A 224 3.59 -15.44 -6.65
C ARG A 224 3.28 -16.36 -5.48
N LEU A 225 2.22 -16.02 -4.75
CA LEU A 225 1.73 -16.75 -3.59
C LEU A 225 0.25 -17.07 -3.81
N SER A 226 -0.08 -18.35 -3.80
CA SER A 226 -1.46 -18.84 -3.73
C SER A 226 -1.78 -19.12 -2.27
N LEU A 227 -2.50 -18.21 -1.62
CA LEU A 227 -2.86 -18.32 -0.22
C LEU A 227 -4.29 -18.84 -0.07
N GLN A 228 -4.50 -19.93 0.67
CA GLN A 228 -5.83 -20.41 0.99
C GLN A 228 -6.50 -19.45 1.99
N ALA A 229 -7.71 -18.96 1.67
CA ALA A 229 -8.51 -18.15 2.57
C ALA A 229 -8.71 -18.88 3.91
N PHE A 230 -8.35 -18.20 4.99
CA PHE A 230 -8.14 -18.75 6.33
C PHE A 230 -9.22 -18.27 7.30
N LYS A 231 -9.47 -19.05 8.37
CA LYS A 231 -10.52 -18.72 9.34
C LYS A 231 -10.01 -17.71 10.38
N PHE A 232 -9.79 -16.47 9.96
CA PHE A 232 -9.39 -15.34 10.82
C PHE A 232 -10.23 -14.12 10.46
N ALA A 233 -10.83 -13.48 11.47
CA ALA A 233 -11.71 -12.31 11.31
C ALA A 233 -12.76 -12.48 10.17
N VAL A 234 -13.38 -13.66 10.08
CA VAL A 234 -14.41 -13.96 9.07
C VAL A 234 -15.56 -12.96 9.17
N GLY A 235 -15.98 -12.43 8.03
CA GLY A 235 -16.97 -11.35 7.92
C GLY A 235 -16.43 -9.95 8.22
N GLY A 236 -15.20 -9.83 8.72
CA GLY A 236 -14.50 -8.56 8.97
C GLY A 236 -13.50 -8.18 7.88
N GLU A 237 -12.84 -7.05 8.09
CA GLU A 237 -11.72 -6.60 7.24
C GLU A 237 -10.41 -7.22 7.72
N VAL A 238 -9.62 -7.69 6.76
CA VAL A 238 -8.31 -8.27 6.96
C VAL A 238 -7.29 -7.51 6.11
N PHE A 239 -6.13 -7.26 6.69
CA PHE A 239 -4.97 -6.64 6.05
C PHE A 239 -3.79 -7.60 6.16
N ILE A 240 -3.07 -7.81 5.06
CA ILE A 240 -1.86 -8.63 5.02
C ILE A 240 -0.65 -7.69 4.96
N HIS A 241 0.12 -7.68 6.03
CA HIS A 241 1.34 -6.91 6.19
C HIS A 241 2.51 -7.78 5.78
N CYS A 242 3.32 -7.34 4.83
CA CYS A 242 4.44 -8.11 4.30
C CYS A 242 5.73 -7.30 4.26
N SER A 243 6.87 -7.99 4.34
CA SER A 243 8.20 -7.44 4.09
C SER A 243 8.78 -8.06 2.82
N LEU A 244 8.90 -7.24 1.77
CA LEU A 244 9.49 -7.61 0.48
C LEU A 244 10.99 -7.35 0.49
N VAL A 245 11.75 -8.23 -0.15
CA VAL A 245 13.22 -8.13 -0.20
C VAL A 245 13.68 -8.33 -1.64
N ALA A 246 14.38 -7.34 -2.19
CA ALA A 246 15.14 -7.48 -3.43
C ALA A 246 16.59 -7.81 -3.08
N TRP A 247 17.11 -8.91 -3.64
CA TRP A 247 18.42 -9.47 -3.30
C TRP A 247 19.19 -9.92 -4.54
N ASP A 248 20.50 -10.14 -4.40
CA ASP A 248 21.32 -10.77 -5.44
C ASP A 248 20.90 -12.23 -5.66
N PRO A 249 20.46 -12.62 -6.87
CA PRO A 249 20.04 -13.99 -7.18
C PRO A 249 21.15 -15.04 -6.96
N ASN A 250 22.43 -14.64 -6.97
CA ASN A 250 23.55 -15.56 -6.79
C ASN A 250 23.94 -15.77 -5.32
N SER A 251 23.31 -15.04 -4.40
CA SER A 251 23.63 -15.03 -2.97
C SER A 251 22.47 -15.59 -2.13
N LEU A 252 21.93 -16.73 -2.55
CA LEU A 252 20.92 -17.46 -1.80
C LEU A 252 21.48 -18.02 -0.49
N GLY A 253 20.62 -18.16 0.51
CA GLY A 253 21.01 -18.78 1.76
C GLY A 253 19.85 -18.94 2.73
N ASN A 254 20.15 -19.39 3.95
CA ASN A 254 19.13 -19.65 4.97
C ASN A 254 18.25 -18.42 5.28
N THR A 255 18.71 -17.20 4.96
CA THR A 255 18.00 -15.93 5.20
C THR A 255 17.46 -15.26 3.94
N LYS A 256 17.64 -15.89 2.76
CA LYS A 256 17.27 -15.38 1.44
C LYS A 256 16.79 -16.57 0.62
N LYS A 257 15.51 -16.91 0.80
CA LYS A 257 14.84 -18.10 0.26
C LYS A 257 13.33 -17.89 0.23
N ALA A 258 12.62 -18.72 -0.53
CA ALA A 258 11.16 -18.83 -0.46
C ALA A 258 10.79 -20.31 -0.39
N CYS A 259 10.29 -20.73 0.77
CA CYS A 259 10.02 -22.12 1.09
C CYS A 259 8.54 -22.32 1.40
N HIS A 260 7.95 -23.40 0.89
CA HIS A 260 6.64 -23.85 1.34
C HIS A 260 6.71 -25.32 1.77
N TYR A 261 5.77 -25.74 2.60
CA TYR A 261 5.69 -27.10 3.11
C TYR A 261 4.76 -27.91 2.21
N ILE A 262 5.28 -29.02 1.69
CA ILE A 262 4.51 -30.03 0.97
C ILE A 262 4.20 -31.15 1.94
N LYS A 263 2.91 -31.41 2.15
CA LYS A 263 2.45 -32.49 3.03
C LYS A 263 3.12 -33.81 2.65
N ASP A 264 3.67 -34.51 3.64
CA ASP A 264 4.38 -35.79 3.51
C ASP A 264 5.79 -35.71 2.86
N TYR A 265 6.17 -34.58 2.23
CA TYR A 265 7.48 -34.39 1.59
C TYR A 265 8.39 -33.40 2.34
N GLY A 266 7.83 -32.52 3.17
CA GLY A 266 8.59 -31.57 3.97
C GLY A 266 8.68 -30.18 3.35
N TRP A 267 9.66 -29.39 3.78
CA TRP A 267 9.91 -28.05 3.25
C TRP A 267 10.63 -28.12 1.90
N GLU A 268 10.11 -27.40 0.91
CA GLU A 268 10.69 -27.31 -0.43
C GLU A 268 11.05 -25.86 -0.76
N LEU A 269 12.21 -25.67 -1.39
CA LEU A 269 12.66 -24.40 -1.94
C LEU A 269 12.07 -24.21 -3.36
N ILE A 270 11.38 -23.09 -3.60
CA ILE A 270 10.70 -22.90 -4.89
C ILE A 270 11.65 -22.63 -6.06
N ASP A 271 12.79 -22.00 -5.77
CA ASP A 271 13.74 -21.56 -6.80
C ASP A 271 14.57 -22.74 -7.32
N ASP A 272 14.85 -23.72 -6.46
CA ASP A 272 15.53 -24.96 -6.80
C ASP A 272 15.22 -26.06 -5.76
N PRO A 273 14.28 -26.98 -6.07
CA PRO A 273 13.90 -28.05 -5.17
C PRO A 273 15.07 -28.97 -4.75
N THR A 274 16.14 -29.07 -5.55
CA THR A 274 17.32 -29.88 -5.21
C THR A 274 18.13 -29.29 -4.04
N HIS A 275 17.97 -28.00 -3.77
CA HIS A 275 18.61 -27.28 -2.67
C HIS A 275 17.68 -27.04 -1.46
N SER A 276 16.61 -27.84 -1.32
CA SER A 276 15.63 -27.69 -0.23
C SER A 276 16.20 -27.78 1.19
N SER A 277 17.43 -28.28 1.36
CA SER A 277 18.19 -28.19 2.63
C SER A 277 18.34 -26.76 3.18
N LEU A 278 18.25 -25.73 2.33
CA LEU A 278 18.20 -24.33 2.76
C LEU A 278 16.94 -23.99 3.56
N CYS A 279 15.87 -24.78 3.39
CA CYS A 279 14.60 -24.64 4.10
C CYS A 279 14.54 -25.46 5.40
N ASP A 280 15.53 -26.30 5.72
CA ASP A 280 15.55 -27.11 6.96
C ASP A 280 15.45 -26.23 8.23
N CYS A 281 15.95 -24.99 8.15
CA CYS A 281 15.85 -24.03 9.25
C CYS A 281 14.43 -23.52 9.51
N CYS A 282 13.46 -23.80 8.62
CA CYS A 282 12.07 -23.40 8.79
C CYS A 282 11.37 -24.10 9.96
N GLU A 283 11.86 -25.26 10.40
CA GLU A 283 11.42 -25.93 11.66
C GLU A 283 12.13 -25.41 12.91
N SER A 284 13.11 -24.51 12.75
CA SER A 284 13.88 -23.94 13.87
C SER A 284 14.03 -22.42 13.71
N SER A 285 15.25 -21.92 13.54
CA SER A 285 15.53 -20.48 13.37
C SER A 285 16.52 -20.29 12.24
N CYS A 286 16.09 -19.59 11.20
CA CYS A 286 16.90 -19.26 10.04
C CYS A 286 17.79 -18.06 10.35
N LYS A 287 19.05 -18.37 10.70
CA LYS A 287 20.10 -17.37 10.97
C LYS A 287 21.05 -17.28 9.79
N ALA A 288 21.60 -16.09 9.57
CA ALA A 288 22.72 -15.93 8.64
C ALA A 288 23.90 -16.76 9.16
N ARG A 289 24.55 -17.53 8.29
CA ARG A 289 25.82 -18.18 8.66
C ARG A 289 26.84 -17.07 8.90
N LYS A 290 27.57 -17.13 10.02
CA LYS A 290 28.70 -16.24 10.30
C LYS A 290 29.91 -16.65 9.44
N THR A 291 29.86 -16.49 8.12
CA THR A 291 31.09 -16.50 7.33
C THR A 291 31.80 -15.16 7.50
N ARG A 292 33.13 -15.20 7.67
CA ARG A 292 33.99 -14.02 7.63
C ARG A 292 34.08 -13.53 6.18
N ASP A 293 32.98 -13.02 5.64
CA ASP A 293 32.99 -12.38 4.33
C ASP A 293 33.25 -10.89 4.52
N LEU A 294 34.49 -10.52 4.18
CA LEU A 294 34.96 -9.16 3.99
C LEU A 294 34.34 -8.58 2.71
N VAL A 295 33.01 -8.44 2.65
CA VAL A 295 32.31 -7.48 1.79
C VAL A 295 31.03 -7.09 2.51
N ALA A 296 31.13 -6.18 3.47
CA ALA A 296 29.98 -5.45 4.00
C ALA A 296 29.56 -4.39 2.96
N GLY A 297 29.16 -4.83 1.77
CA GLY A 297 28.49 -4.05 0.76
C GLY A 297 26.98 -4.19 0.92
N LYS A 298 26.23 -3.09 0.82
CA LYS A 298 24.76 -3.07 0.85
C LYS A 298 24.18 -3.88 -0.33
N HIS A 299 23.92 -5.17 -0.18
CA HIS A 299 23.47 -6.04 -1.28
C HIS A 299 21.98 -6.40 -1.29
N GLY A 300 21.11 -5.51 -0.79
CA GLY A 300 19.66 -5.69 -0.97
C GLY A 300 18.80 -4.56 -0.40
N ALA A 301 17.58 -4.47 -0.92
CA ALA A 301 16.57 -3.50 -0.48
C ALA A 301 15.41 -4.24 0.20
N VAL A 302 14.83 -3.62 1.22
CA VAL A 302 13.69 -4.15 1.97
C VAL A 302 12.58 -3.11 1.95
N GLN A 303 11.35 -3.56 1.67
CA GLN A 303 10.17 -2.71 1.65
C GLN A 303 9.02 -3.37 2.41
N ASN A 304 8.47 -2.68 3.41
CA ASN A 304 7.25 -3.13 4.07
C ASN A 304 6.03 -2.64 3.31
N VAL A 305 5.04 -3.51 3.13
CA VAL A 305 3.84 -3.27 2.32
C VAL A 305 2.61 -3.83 3.03
N VAL A 306 1.44 -3.26 2.75
CA VAL A 306 0.16 -3.70 3.31
C VAL A 306 -0.83 -3.94 2.19
N LEU A 307 -1.43 -5.13 2.15
CA LEU A 307 -2.50 -5.52 1.23
C LEU A 307 -3.83 -5.54 1.98
N GLY A 308 -4.80 -4.76 1.54
CA GLY A 308 -6.15 -4.82 2.08
C GLY A 308 -6.94 -3.52 1.86
N PRO A 309 -8.19 -3.46 2.35
CA PRO A 309 -8.86 -4.55 3.07
C PRO A 309 -9.31 -5.69 2.15
N LEU A 310 -9.21 -6.93 2.65
CA LEU A 310 -9.89 -8.09 2.08
C LEU A 310 -10.88 -8.66 3.09
N THR A 311 -11.93 -9.32 2.60
CA THR A 311 -12.97 -9.92 3.45
C THR A 311 -13.05 -11.42 3.18
N ILE A 312 -12.95 -12.21 4.23
CA ILE A 312 -13.16 -13.65 4.17
C ILE A 312 -14.63 -13.92 4.47
N THR A 313 -15.36 -14.52 3.54
CA THR A 313 -16.78 -14.86 3.71
C THR A 313 -16.94 -16.32 4.11
N ASP A 314 -18.03 -16.64 4.81
CA ASP A 314 -18.43 -18.03 5.08
C ASP A 314 -18.72 -18.83 3.81
#